data_AF-A0A3S7KRT5-F1
#
_entry.id   AF-A0A3S7KRT5-F1
#
_cell.length_a   1.000
_cell.length_b   1.000
_cell.length_c   1.000
_cell.angle_alpha   90.00
_cell.angle_beta   90.00
_cell.angle_gamma   90.00
#
_symmetry.space_group_name_H-M   'P 1'
#
loop_
_entity.id
_entity.type
_entity.pdbx_description
1 polymer ?
#
loop_
_entity_poly.entity_id
_entity_poly.type
_entity_poly.pdbx_seq_one_letter_code
_entity_poly.pdbx_strand_id
1 'polypeptide(L)'
;MDAIMMGWKSARTHVLVLVAALSGCSTMGGGGRSSASALQLVKLTPDASMVWLTASATGTIQPMGACVYFVPASGRQQLALWPAGFELEWQAGVPIGVRSTRSGNRVGFGETHTFGGGAMALSPGNVAGPVPETCSGPAMMLYFE
;
A
#
# COMPACT_ATOMS: atom_id res chain seq x y z
N MET A 1 30.02 -42.37 -46.83
CA MET A 1 30.60 -41.04 -46.62
C MET A 1 30.73 -40.82 -45.13
N ASP A 2 31.99 -40.98 -44.72
CA ASP A 2 32.69 -40.47 -43.54
C ASP A 2 32.07 -40.52 -42.14
N ALA A 3 32.61 -41.46 -41.37
CA ALA A 3 32.77 -41.38 -39.94
C ALA A 3 33.82 -40.32 -39.57
N ILE A 4 33.57 -39.53 -38.53
CA ILE A 4 34.65 -38.94 -37.71
C ILE A 4 34.31 -39.13 -36.24
N MET A 5 34.92 -40.17 -35.67
CA MET A 5 35.29 -40.17 -34.27
C MET A 5 36.37 -39.11 -34.03
N MET A 6 36.17 -38.25 -33.03
CA MET A 6 37.23 -37.58 -32.26
C MET A 6 36.57 -37.17 -30.94
N GLY A 7 36.91 -37.71 -29.78
CA GLY A 7 38.23 -38.14 -29.37
C GLY A 7 38.87 -37.01 -28.56
N TRP A 8 38.63 -37.07 -27.25
CA TRP A 8 39.54 -36.68 -26.16
C TRP A 8 40.23 -35.31 -26.20
N LYS A 9 39.99 -34.50 -25.18
CA LYS A 9 41.04 -33.98 -24.29
C LYS A 9 40.44 -33.43 -23.00
N SER A 10 40.77 -34.12 -21.92
CA SER A 10 40.67 -33.64 -20.55
C SER A 10 41.53 -32.37 -20.41
N ALA A 11 40.92 -31.25 -20.03
CA ALA A 11 41.62 -30.02 -19.72
C ALA A 11 41.56 -29.78 -18.21
N ARG A 12 42.77 -29.85 -17.65
CA ARG A 12 43.18 -29.71 -16.25
C ARG A 12 42.45 -28.62 -15.47
N THR A 13 42.04 -29.02 -14.28
CA THR A 13 41.81 -28.24 -13.06
C THR A 13 42.74 -27.03 -12.92
N HIS A 14 42.17 -25.83 -12.96
CA HIS A 14 42.70 -24.66 -12.27
C HIS A 14 41.60 -24.07 -11.39
N VAL A 15 41.60 -24.51 -10.13
CA VAL A 15 40.85 -23.87 -9.05
C VAL A 15 41.53 -22.53 -8.78
N LEU A 16 40.97 -21.45 -9.30
CA LEU A 16 41.34 -20.09 -8.94
C LEU A 16 40.48 -19.69 -7.72
N VAL A 17 41.03 -19.92 -6.53
CA VAL A 17 40.55 -19.31 -5.29
C VAL A 17 40.95 -17.83 -5.32
N LEU A 18 40.00 -16.96 -5.66
CA LEU A 18 40.10 -15.52 -5.45
C LEU A 18 39.51 -15.20 -4.07
N VAL A 19 40.38 -15.15 -3.04
CA VAL A 19 40.05 -14.55 -1.75
C VAL A 19 40.08 -13.03 -1.92
N ALA A 20 38.92 -12.43 -2.17
CA ALA A 20 38.72 -11.00 -2.02
C ALA A 20 38.24 -10.72 -0.59
N ALA A 21 39.19 -10.45 0.31
CA ALA A 21 38.90 -9.88 1.61
C ALA A 21 38.59 -8.38 1.43
N LEU A 22 37.35 -8.06 1.06
CA LEU A 22 36.84 -6.71 1.20
C LEU A 22 36.36 -6.57 2.64
N SER A 23 37.09 -5.76 3.41
CA SER A 23 36.68 -5.18 4.68
C SER A 23 35.41 -4.35 4.47
N GLY A 24 34.28 -5.03 4.37
CA GLY A 24 32.97 -4.41 4.47
C GLY A 24 32.78 -4.01 5.93
N CYS A 25 33.13 -2.76 6.26
CA CYS A 25 32.50 -2.10 7.39
C CYS A 25 31.00 -2.04 7.07
N SER A 26 30.27 -3.04 7.54
CA SER A 26 28.83 -3.04 7.58
C SER A 26 28.44 -1.86 8.47
N THR A 27 28.08 -0.75 7.82
CA THR A 27 27.27 0.29 8.45
C THR A 27 25.95 -0.36 8.84
N MET A 28 25.97 -0.97 10.02
CA MET A 28 24.81 -1.46 10.73
C MET A 28 24.26 -0.28 11.52
N GLY A 29 23.13 0.26 11.06
CA GLY A 29 22.39 1.26 11.83
C GLY A 29 21.57 2.18 10.92
N GLY A 30 20.30 1.84 10.76
CA GLY A 30 19.34 2.70 10.06
C GLY A 30 18.55 2.01 8.96
N GLY A 31 18.36 0.69 9.03
CA GLY A 31 17.20 0.07 8.39
C GLY A 31 15.95 0.65 9.05
N GLY A 32 15.48 1.78 8.53
CA GLY A 32 14.16 2.30 8.84
C GLY A 32 13.17 1.21 8.47
N ARG A 33 12.68 0.48 9.48
CA ARG A 33 11.50 -0.36 9.34
C ARG A 33 10.41 0.57 8.83
N SER A 34 10.10 0.39 7.55
CA SER A 34 9.25 1.25 6.75
C SER A 34 7.99 1.65 7.50
N SER A 35 7.61 2.92 7.36
CA SER A 35 6.32 3.50 7.79
C SER A 35 5.07 2.70 7.34
N ALA A 36 5.24 1.67 6.51
CA ALA A 36 4.21 0.71 6.11
C ALA A 36 3.59 -0.07 7.29
N SER A 37 4.33 -0.37 8.36
CA SER A 37 3.77 -1.08 9.53
C SER A 37 2.87 -0.20 10.42
N ALA A 38 2.82 1.11 10.17
CA ALA A 38 2.00 2.06 10.92
C ALA A 38 0.80 2.59 10.12
N LEU A 39 0.65 2.18 8.85
CA LEU A 39 -0.47 2.61 8.03
C LEU A 39 -1.77 2.04 8.59
N GLN A 40 -2.76 2.90 8.79
CA GLN A 40 -4.09 2.51 9.25
C GLN A 40 -5.20 3.19 8.44
N LEU A 41 -6.34 2.50 8.33
CA LEU A 41 -7.55 3.12 7.82
C LEU A 41 -8.27 3.84 8.96
N VAL A 42 -8.70 5.06 8.69
CA VAL A 42 -9.58 5.79 9.61
C VAL A 42 -11.00 5.30 9.37
N LYS A 43 -11.49 4.45 10.29
CA LYS A 43 -12.81 3.83 10.18
C LYS A 43 -13.89 4.68 10.85
N LEU A 44 -15.09 4.70 10.27
CA LEU A 44 -16.25 5.43 10.78
C LEU A 44 -16.98 4.63 11.88
N THR A 45 -17.67 5.35 12.78
CA THR A 45 -18.62 4.79 13.76
C THR A 45 -19.76 5.77 14.02
N PRO A 46 -21.04 5.34 14.00
CA PRO A 46 -21.50 4.04 13.49
C PRO A 46 -21.13 3.88 12.01
N ASP A 47 -21.23 2.65 11.48
CA ASP A 47 -20.94 2.41 10.07
C ASP A 47 -21.79 3.37 9.23
N ALA A 48 -21.12 4.27 8.49
CA ALA A 48 -21.84 5.33 7.81
C ALA A 48 -22.77 4.67 6.78
N SER A 49 -24.08 4.88 6.94
CA SER A 49 -25.04 4.34 6.00
C SER A 49 -24.75 4.84 4.59
N MET A 50 -25.09 4.05 3.57
CA MET A 50 -25.02 4.45 2.15
C MET A 50 -25.71 5.80 1.87
N VAL A 51 -26.52 6.30 2.80
CA VAL A 51 -27.18 7.61 2.80
C VAL A 51 -26.19 8.78 2.69
N TRP A 52 -24.92 8.60 3.08
CA TRP A 52 -23.88 9.62 2.91
C TRP A 52 -23.16 9.58 1.56
N LEU A 53 -23.54 8.67 0.66
CA LEU A 53 -23.10 8.64 -0.74
C LEU A 53 -23.82 9.74 -1.53
N THR A 54 -23.51 10.99 -1.21
CA THR A 54 -24.12 12.15 -1.87
C THR A 54 -23.59 12.38 -3.29
N ALA A 55 -22.46 11.75 -3.64
CA ALA A 55 -21.84 11.87 -4.95
C ALA A 55 -20.89 10.69 -5.23
N SER A 56 -20.46 10.58 -6.48
CA SER A 56 -19.26 9.84 -6.86
C SER A 56 -18.07 10.79 -6.99
N ALA A 57 -16.87 10.30 -6.66
CA ALA A 57 -15.62 11.04 -6.78
C ALA A 57 -14.57 10.15 -7.46
N THR A 58 -13.97 10.64 -8.55
CA THR A 58 -12.91 9.93 -9.27
C THR A 58 -11.55 10.45 -8.84
N GLY A 59 -10.63 9.55 -8.52
CA GLY A 59 -9.28 9.87 -8.08
C GLY A 59 -8.50 8.63 -7.69
N THR A 60 -7.40 8.82 -6.95
CA THR A 60 -6.58 7.72 -6.44
C THR A 60 -6.60 7.70 -4.91
N ILE A 61 -6.30 6.55 -4.32
CA ILE A 61 -5.96 6.46 -2.89
C ILE A 61 -4.45 6.32 -2.72
N GLN A 62 -3.88 7.03 -1.76
CA GLN A 62 -2.43 7.06 -1.53
C GLN A 62 -2.10 6.99 -0.04
N PRO A 63 -1.10 6.19 0.36
CA PRO A 63 -0.60 6.20 1.72
C PRO A 63 0.27 7.44 1.93
N MET A 64 -0.01 8.23 2.97
CA MET A 64 0.79 9.39 3.36
C MET A 64 0.98 9.37 4.89
N GLY A 65 2.21 9.11 5.32
CA GLY A 65 2.49 8.88 6.73
C GLY A 65 1.77 7.63 7.26
N ALA A 66 0.92 7.81 8.27
CA ALA A 66 0.17 6.74 8.92
C ALA A 66 -1.26 6.56 8.39
N CYS A 67 -1.71 7.35 7.40
CA CYS A 67 -3.09 7.27 6.88
C CYS A 67 -3.17 7.20 5.36
N VAL A 68 -4.34 6.79 4.88
CA VAL A 68 -4.70 6.79 3.46
C VAL A 68 -5.46 8.07 3.13
N TYR A 69 -5.08 8.70 2.02
CA TYR A 69 -5.71 9.91 1.49
C TYR A 69 -6.31 9.63 0.12
N PHE A 70 -7.44 10.27 -0.15
CA PHE A 70 -8.00 10.43 -1.48
C PHE A 70 -7.33 11.61 -2.19
N VAL A 71 -6.90 11.40 -3.43
CA VAL A 71 -6.30 12.44 -4.28
C VAL A 71 -7.12 12.53 -5.58
N PRO A 72 -8.02 13.53 -5.71
CA PRO A 72 -8.74 13.78 -6.94
C PRO A 72 -7.82 14.35 -8.02
N ALA A 73 -8.31 14.45 -9.25
CA ALA A 73 -7.57 15.07 -10.36
C ALA A 73 -7.14 16.53 -10.10
N SER A 74 -7.84 17.24 -9.21
CA SER A 74 -7.45 18.60 -8.78
C SER A 74 -6.23 18.62 -7.86
N GLY A 75 -5.76 17.47 -7.39
CA GLY A 75 -4.56 17.31 -6.55
C GLY A 75 -4.73 17.67 -5.08
N ARG A 76 -5.90 18.17 -4.65
CA ARG A 76 -6.15 18.50 -3.24
C ARG A 76 -6.45 17.24 -2.45
N GLN A 77 -5.47 16.75 -1.71
CA GLN A 77 -5.62 15.55 -0.89
C GLN A 77 -6.69 15.72 0.21
N GLN A 78 -7.42 14.64 0.47
CA GLN A 78 -8.45 14.57 1.51
C GLN A 78 -8.25 13.28 2.30
N LEU A 79 -8.35 13.34 3.62
CA LEU A 79 -8.24 12.15 4.46
C LEU A 79 -9.36 11.17 4.10
N ALA A 80 -9.01 9.94 3.75
CA ALA A 80 -9.99 8.92 3.38
C ALA A 80 -10.57 8.27 4.65
N LEU A 81 -11.89 8.38 4.81
CA LEU A 81 -12.64 7.73 5.87
C LEU A 81 -13.37 6.52 5.31
N TRP A 82 -13.33 5.42 6.03
CA TRP A 82 -13.80 4.13 5.54
C TRP A 82 -14.92 3.59 6.42
N PRO A 83 -16.00 3.06 5.83
CA PRO A 83 -16.93 2.18 6.52
C PRO A 83 -16.22 0.97 7.17
N ALA A 84 -16.86 0.34 8.15
CA ALA A 84 -16.25 -0.73 8.95
C ALA A 84 -15.78 -1.93 8.09
N GLY A 85 -16.51 -2.22 7.01
CA GLY A 85 -16.27 -3.31 6.06
C GLY A 85 -15.12 -3.11 5.08
N PHE A 86 -14.21 -2.17 5.32
CA PHE A 86 -13.00 -1.97 4.51
C PHE A 86 -11.74 -2.23 5.32
N GLU A 87 -10.73 -2.81 4.68
CA GLU A 87 -9.45 -3.14 5.30
C GLU A 87 -8.30 -2.82 4.35
N LEU A 88 -7.09 -2.67 4.90
CA LEU A 88 -5.88 -2.61 4.09
C LEU A 88 -5.70 -3.96 3.38
N GLU A 89 -5.46 -3.92 2.08
CA GLU A 89 -5.03 -5.08 1.31
C GLU A 89 -3.52 -5.23 1.48
N TRP A 90 -3.08 -6.44 1.83
CA TRP A 90 -1.68 -6.74 2.11
C TRP A 90 -1.13 -7.77 1.12
N GLN A 91 0.09 -7.53 0.65
CA GLN A 91 0.84 -8.50 -0.13
C GLN A 91 2.26 -8.60 0.43
N ALA A 92 2.68 -9.80 0.82
CA ALA A 92 3.99 -10.07 1.41
C ALA A 92 4.36 -9.11 2.57
N GLY A 93 3.39 -8.75 3.42
CA GLY A 93 3.59 -7.85 4.56
C GLY A 93 3.64 -6.35 4.21
N VAL A 94 3.37 -5.97 2.97
CA VAL A 94 3.31 -4.58 2.49
C VAL A 94 1.86 -4.21 2.18
N PRO A 95 1.34 -3.07 2.65
CA PRO A 95 0.00 -2.63 2.29
C PRO A 95 0.03 -2.12 0.84
N ILE A 96 -0.83 -2.68 0.00
CA ILE A 96 -0.88 -2.39 -1.44
C ILE A 96 -2.16 -1.68 -1.88
N GLY A 97 -3.15 -1.55 -1.00
CA GLY A 97 -4.41 -0.91 -1.32
C GLY A 97 -5.44 -1.06 -0.22
N VAL A 98 -6.70 -0.97 -0.61
CA VAL A 98 -7.86 -1.18 0.26
C VAL A 98 -8.78 -2.23 -0.37
N ARG A 99 -9.38 -3.09 0.45
CA ARG A 99 -10.32 -4.13 0.04
C ARG A 99 -11.64 -3.99 0.80
N SER A 100 -12.77 -4.18 0.11
CA SER A 100 -14.07 -4.43 0.75
C SER A 100 -14.10 -5.86 1.26
N THR A 101 -14.33 -6.05 2.56
CA THR A 101 -14.52 -7.38 3.17
C THR A 101 -15.87 -7.99 2.81
N ARG A 102 -16.79 -7.20 2.24
CA ARG A 102 -18.13 -7.64 1.83
C ARG A 102 -18.12 -8.26 0.44
N SER A 103 -17.61 -7.53 -0.56
CA SER A 103 -17.55 -8.03 -1.94
C SER A 103 -16.24 -8.71 -2.32
N GLY A 104 -15.16 -8.44 -1.59
CA GLY A 104 -13.80 -8.86 -1.95
C GLY A 104 -13.15 -7.97 -3.01
N ASN A 105 -13.85 -6.96 -3.53
CA ASN A 105 -13.25 -6.01 -4.47
C ASN A 105 -12.16 -5.20 -3.78
N ARG A 106 -11.20 -4.76 -4.59
CA ARG A 106 -9.99 -4.07 -4.14
C ARG A 106 -9.62 -2.94 -5.07
N VAL A 107 -9.02 -1.90 -4.50
CA VAL A 107 -8.42 -0.79 -5.24
C VAL A 107 -6.98 -0.64 -4.76
N GLY A 108 -6.03 -0.65 -5.70
CA GLY A 108 -4.62 -0.46 -5.41
C GLY A 108 -4.28 0.98 -5.06
N PHE A 109 -3.20 1.18 -4.29
CA PHE A 109 -2.67 2.52 -4.10
C PHE A 109 -2.15 3.10 -5.42
N GLY A 110 -2.49 4.36 -5.69
CA GLY A 110 -2.17 5.04 -6.94
C GLY A 110 -3.04 4.65 -8.14
N GLU A 111 -3.99 3.71 -7.97
CA GLU A 111 -4.92 3.33 -9.02
C GLU A 111 -6.08 4.33 -9.10
N THR A 112 -6.39 4.79 -10.31
CA THR A 112 -7.54 5.66 -10.55
C THR A 112 -8.83 4.84 -10.43
N HIS A 113 -9.72 5.27 -9.54
CA HIS A 113 -11.00 4.61 -9.30
C HIS A 113 -12.10 5.65 -9.05
N THR A 114 -13.34 5.27 -9.33
CA THR A 114 -14.52 6.09 -9.02
C THR A 114 -15.16 5.56 -7.74
N PHE A 115 -14.98 6.29 -6.66
CA PHE A 115 -15.54 5.95 -5.36
C PHE A 115 -16.93 6.57 -5.23
N GLY A 116 -17.85 5.87 -4.59
CA GLY A 116 -18.99 6.53 -3.95
C GLY A 116 -18.50 7.25 -2.69
N GLY A 117 -19.13 8.37 -2.33
CA GLY A 117 -18.70 9.08 -1.14
C GLY A 117 -19.34 10.43 -0.90
N GLY A 118 -18.76 11.13 0.06
CA GLY A 118 -19.18 12.47 0.47
C GLY A 118 -18.15 13.15 1.37
N ALA A 119 -18.05 14.47 1.24
CA ALA A 119 -17.24 15.27 2.15
C ALA A 119 -17.80 15.16 3.58
N MET A 120 -16.91 14.99 4.56
CA MET A 120 -17.30 14.80 5.95
C MET A 120 -16.32 15.51 6.87
N ALA A 121 -16.82 16.04 7.98
CA ALA A 121 -15.99 16.55 9.05
C ALA A 121 -15.42 15.40 9.88
N LEU A 122 -14.10 15.38 10.07
CA LEU A 122 -13.47 14.46 11.02
C LEU A 122 -13.81 14.89 12.45
N SER A 123 -14.50 14.02 13.19
CA SER A 123 -14.85 14.26 14.60
C SER A 123 -14.67 12.97 15.39
N PRO A 124 -14.17 13.02 16.64
CA PRO A 124 -14.01 11.83 17.48
C PRO A 124 -15.29 11.00 17.65
N GLY A 125 -16.46 11.64 17.64
CA GLY A 125 -17.74 10.95 17.77
C GLY A 125 -18.16 10.13 16.53
N ASN A 126 -17.46 10.31 15.40
CA ASN A 126 -17.80 9.69 14.12
C ASN A 126 -16.76 8.66 13.65
N VAL A 127 -15.73 8.38 14.45
CA VAL A 127 -14.64 7.44 14.10
C VAL A 127 -14.52 6.32 15.13
N ALA A 128 -14.19 5.12 14.67
CA ALA A 128 -14.16 3.90 15.49
C ALA A 128 -12.96 3.81 16.45
N GLY A 129 -12.00 4.72 16.34
CA GLY A 129 -10.76 4.68 17.12
C GLY A 129 -9.95 5.97 17.00
N PRO A 130 -8.81 6.04 17.71
CA PRO A 130 -7.95 7.21 17.69
C PRO A 130 -7.38 7.43 16.28
N VAL A 131 -7.51 8.67 15.79
CA VAL A 131 -6.88 9.11 14.55
C VAL A 131 -5.42 9.50 14.88
N PRO A 132 -4.41 9.06 14.11
CA PRO A 132 -3.03 9.44 14.36
C PRO A 132 -2.89 10.95 14.22
N GLU A 133 -2.10 11.59 15.08
CA GLU A 133 -1.91 13.04 15.07
C GLU A 133 -1.35 13.57 13.74
N THR A 134 -0.65 12.73 12.99
CA THR A 134 -0.11 13.04 11.66
C THR A 134 -1.18 13.03 10.55
N CYS A 135 -2.39 12.57 10.86
CA CYS A 135 -3.50 12.50 9.91
C CYS A 135 -4.46 13.66 10.13
N SER A 136 -4.55 14.55 9.15
CA SER A 136 -5.31 15.79 9.27
C SER A 136 -5.77 16.32 7.91
N GLY A 137 -6.55 17.40 7.94
CA GLY A 137 -7.06 18.08 6.76
C GLY A 137 -8.52 17.74 6.43
N PRO A 138 -9.03 18.23 5.30
CA PRO A 138 -10.38 17.91 4.83
C PRO A 138 -10.55 16.40 4.69
N ALA A 139 -11.68 15.85 5.12
CA ALA A 139 -11.94 14.43 5.06
C ALA A 139 -13.09 14.10 4.11
N MET A 140 -13.05 12.89 3.56
CA MET A 140 -14.06 12.37 2.66
C MET A 140 -14.29 10.90 2.98
N MET A 141 -15.56 10.52 3.12
CA MET A 141 -15.93 9.12 3.19
C MET A 141 -15.84 8.51 1.79
N LEU A 142 -15.18 7.37 1.68
CA LEU A 142 -15.07 6.59 0.45
C LEU A 142 -15.75 5.24 0.59
N TYR A 143 -16.32 4.78 -0.52
CA TYR A 143 -16.98 3.50 -0.66
C TYR A 143 -16.79 2.96 -2.08
N PHE A 144 -16.62 1.66 -2.21
CA PHE A 144 -16.66 0.94 -3.48
C PHE A 144 -17.06 -0.52 -3.20
N GLU A 145 -17.66 -1.18 -4.19
CA GLU A 145 -18.04 -2.59 -4.10
C GLU A 145 -17.64 -3.39 -5.31
#